data_AF-A0A2U3JW97-F1
#
_entry.id   AF-A0A2U3JW97-F1
#
_cell.length_a   1.000
_cell.length_b   1.000
_cell.length_c   1.000
_cell.angle_alpha   90.00
_cell.angle_beta   90.00
_cell.angle_gamma   90.00
#
_symmetry.space_group_name_H-M   'P 1'
#
loop_
_entity.id
_entity.type
_entity.pdbx_description
1 polymer ?
#
loop_
_entity_poly.entity_id
_entity_poly.type
_entity_poly.pdbx_seq_one_letter_code
_entity_poly.pdbx_strand_id
1 'polypeptide(L)'
;MGNKPSRSKIAEAAIDEILRAIREEYAGELEAMRAAYVADYAPATDMERVVLDLLASWDWQQRCLDRVEARIWTEEIEKAEGSPYPLGEAWCKRSDDFMRIQRRMDMAQRSYYKTLETWERLRKARKAARRPAKPAFNLADLPNASRWRM
;
A
#
# COMPACT_ATOMS: atom_id res chain seq x y z
N MET A 1 -0.52 -12.89 -41.96
CA MET A 1 0.68 -13.16 -41.14
C MET A 1 0.48 -12.49 -39.79
N GLY A 2 0.25 -13.25 -38.72
CA GLY A 2 0.04 -12.69 -37.38
C GLY A 2 1.36 -12.17 -36.82
N ASN A 3 1.41 -10.88 -36.49
CA ASN A 3 2.60 -10.27 -35.89
C ASN A 3 2.86 -10.91 -34.52
N LYS A 4 3.96 -11.64 -34.38
CA LYS A 4 4.34 -12.24 -33.09
C LYS A 4 4.53 -11.10 -32.07
N PRO A 5 3.93 -11.19 -30.88
CA PRO A 5 4.11 -10.16 -29.86
C PRO A 5 5.60 -10.02 -29.52
N SER A 6 6.04 -8.77 -29.38
CA SER A 6 7.41 -8.45 -28.95
C SER A 6 7.72 -9.15 -27.61
N ARG A 7 8.97 -9.58 -27.40
CA ARG A 7 9.43 -10.23 -26.16
C ARG A 7 9.00 -9.46 -24.91
N SER A 8 9.01 -8.13 -24.98
CA SER A 8 8.55 -7.24 -23.91
C SER A 8 7.08 -7.44 -23.54
N LYS A 9 6.20 -7.60 -24.53
CA LYS A 9 4.75 -7.82 -24.34
C LYS A 9 4.46 -9.23 -23.79
N ILE A 10 5.24 -10.22 -24.20
CA ILE A 10 5.13 -11.60 -23.69
C ILE A 10 5.51 -11.62 -22.21
N ALA A 11 6.60 -10.95 -21.84
CA ALA A 11 7.05 -10.85 -20.45
C ALA A 11 6.03 -10.09 -19.56
N GLU A 12 5.43 -9.02 -20.08
CA GLU A 12 4.38 -8.28 -19.36
C GLU A 12 3.15 -9.14 -19.12
N ALA A 13 2.68 -9.87 -20.14
CA ALA A 13 1.57 -10.80 -20.00
C ALA A 13 1.87 -11.94 -19.01
N ALA A 14 3.11 -12.44 -18.97
CA ALA A 14 3.52 -13.48 -18.03
C ALA A 14 3.52 -12.98 -16.58
N ILE A 15 4.05 -11.78 -16.33
CA ILE A 15 4.01 -11.17 -14.98
C ILE A 15 2.57 -10.91 -14.55
N ASP A 16 1.73 -10.39 -15.44
CA ASP A 16 0.33 -10.11 -15.13
C ASP A 16 -0.47 -11.37 -14.85
N GLU A 17 -0.20 -12.46 -15.57
CA GLU A 17 -0.82 -13.77 -15.32
C GLU A 17 -0.38 -14.36 -13.98
N ILE A 18 0.91 -14.29 -13.63
CA ILE A 18 1.40 -14.74 -12.32
C ILE A 18 0.76 -13.89 -11.21
N LEU A 19 0.68 -12.57 -11.40
CA LEU A 19 0.03 -11.69 -10.43
C LEU A 19 -1.46 -11.98 -10.29
N ARG A 20 -2.14 -12.35 -11.38
CA ARG A 20 -3.55 -12.77 -11.34
C ARG A 20 -3.70 -14.07 -10.54
N ALA A 21 -2.86 -15.06 -10.81
CA ALA A 21 -2.87 -16.33 -10.09
C ALA A 21 -2.62 -16.12 -8.58
N ILE A 22 -1.64 -15.31 -8.20
CA ILE A 22 -1.38 -14.97 -6.79
C ILE A 22 -2.56 -14.20 -6.19
N ARG A 23 -3.17 -13.26 -6.92
CA ARG A 23 -4.35 -12.54 -6.43
C ARG A 23 -5.54 -13.46 -6.17
N GLU A 24 -5.72 -14.49 -7.00
CA GLU A 24 -6.80 -15.47 -6.85
C GLU A 24 -6.51 -16.47 -5.71
N GLU A 25 -5.31 -17.03 -5.67
CA GLU A 25 -4.87 -18.01 -4.66
C GLU A 25 -4.92 -17.43 -3.24
N TYR A 26 -4.61 -16.13 -3.11
CA TYR A 26 -4.52 -15.46 -1.83
C TYR A 26 -5.55 -14.33 -1.67
N ALA A 27 -6.68 -14.40 -2.38
CA ALA A 27 -7.75 -13.41 -2.26
C ALA A 27 -8.25 -13.25 -0.81
N GLY A 28 -8.25 -14.34 -0.04
CA GLY A 28 -8.58 -14.33 1.39
C GLY A 28 -7.57 -13.59 2.26
N GLU A 29 -6.30 -13.53 1.87
CA GLU A 29 -5.26 -12.81 2.61
C GLU A 29 -5.48 -11.29 2.55
N LEU A 30 -5.90 -10.75 1.40
CA LEU A 30 -6.20 -9.32 1.27
C LEU A 30 -7.36 -8.91 2.18
N GLU A 31 -8.43 -9.69 2.26
CA GLU A 31 -9.55 -9.39 3.15
C GLU A 31 -9.15 -9.51 4.62
N ALA A 32 -8.32 -10.50 4.98
CA ALA A 32 -7.74 -10.59 6.32
C ALA A 32 -6.86 -9.39 6.66
N MET A 33 -6.05 -8.91 5.71
CA MET A 33 -5.24 -7.70 5.88
C MET A 33 -6.09 -6.45 6.05
N ARG A 34 -7.14 -6.27 5.23
CA ARG A 34 -8.09 -5.16 5.39
C ARG A 34 -8.74 -5.18 6.77
N ALA A 35 -9.19 -6.34 7.22
CA ALA A 35 -9.75 -6.51 8.55
C ALA A 35 -8.75 -6.14 9.66
N ALA A 36 -7.48 -6.57 9.53
CA ALA A 36 -6.42 -6.24 10.47
C ALA A 36 -6.15 -4.72 10.51
N TYR A 37 -6.02 -4.06 9.35
CA TYR A 37 -5.85 -2.60 9.28
C TYR A 37 -7.03 -1.86 9.93
N VAL A 38 -8.26 -2.29 9.68
CA VAL A 38 -9.44 -1.69 10.31
C VAL A 38 -9.42 -1.89 11.84
N ALA A 39 -9.01 -3.06 12.32
CA ALA A 39 -8.89 -3.34 13.75
C ALA A 39 -7.82 -2.47 14.42
N ASP A 40 -6.63 -2.35 13.82
CA ASP A 40 -5.49 -1.62 14.39
C ASP A 40 -5.71 -0.10 14.39
N TYR A 41 -6.31 0.44 13.32
CA TYR A 41 -6.45 1.88 13.14
C TYR A 41 -7.81 2.44 13.56
N ALA A 42 -8.82 1.59 13.77
CA ALA A 42 -10.16 1.93 14.24
C ALA A 42 -10.75 3.16 13.51
N PRO A 43 -11.05 3.05 12.20
CA PRO A 43 -11.61 4.13 11.42
C PRO A 43 -12.97 4.55 11.99
N ALA A 44 -13.24 5.85 12.03
CA ALA A 44 -14.49 6.41 12.54
C ALA A 44 -15.46 6.83 11.43
N THR A 45 -15.04 6.79 10.17
CA THR A 45 -15.86 7.14 9.00
C THR A 45 -15.63 6.15 7.87
N ASP A 46 -16.55 6.08 6.91
CA ASP A 46 -16.38 5.23 5.73
C ASP A 46 -15.22 5.68 4.85
N MET A 47 -14.98 7.00 4.75
CA MET A 47 -13.81 7.53 4.04
C MET A 47 -12.50 7.13 4.71
N GLU A 48 -12.48 7.13 6.04
CA GLU A 48 -11.38 6.60 6.84
C GLU A 48 -11.16 5.11 6.54
N ARG A 49 -12.23 4.31 6.44
CA ARG A 49 -12.17 2.88 6.08
C ARG A 49 -11.61 2.65 4.67
N VAL A 50 -12.09 3.40 3.67
CA VAL A 50 -11.60 3.30 2.28
C VAL A 50 -10.09 3.56 2.20
N VAL A 51 -9.59 4.54 2.96
CA VAL A 51 -8.14 4.83 2.99
C VAL A 51 -7.36 3.67 3.59
N LEU A 52 -7.87 3.02 4.64
CA LEU A 52 -7.24 1.82 5.22
C LEU A 52 -7.30 0.62 4.26
N ASP A 53 -8.42 0.42 3.56
CA ASP A 53 -8.56 -0.63 2.55
C ASP A 53 -7.54 -0.44 1.40
N LEU A 54 -7.26 0.81 1.03
CA LEU A 54 -6.21 1.15 0.07
C LEU A 54 -4.80 0.86 0.62
N LEU A 55 -4.51 1.20 1.89
CA LEU A 55 -3.23 0.86 2.52
C LEU A 55 -2.96 -0.65 2.50
N ALA A 56 -3.95 -1.44 2.92
CA ALA A 56 -3.87 -2.89 2.89
C ALA A 56 -3.66 -3.42 1.47
N SER A 57 -4.31 -2.80 0.47
CA SER A 57 -4.17 -3.20 -0.94
C SER A 57 -2.76 -2.92 -1.48
N TRP A 58 -2.11 -1.82 -1.06
CA TRP A 58 -0.74 -1.51 -1.47
C TRP A 58 0.30 -2.41 -0.79
N ASP A 59 0.19 -2.67 0.52
CA ASP A 59 1.05 -3.63 1.23
C ASP A 59 0.89 -5.03 0.61
N TRP A 60 -0.36 -5.46 0.39
CA TRP A 60 -0.66 -6.72 -0.28
C TRP A 60 0.01 -6.85 -1.65
N GLN A 61 -0.04 -5.79 -2.46
CA GLN A 61 0.62 -5.77 -3.76
C GLN A 61 2.14 -5.94 -3.66
N GLN A 62 2.79 -5.34 -2.66
CA GLN A 62 4.23 -5.51 -2.43
C GLN A 62 4.55 -6.98 -2.10
N ARG A 63 3.80 -7.59 -1.19
CA ARG A 63 3.96 -9.02 -0.82
C ARG A 63 3.77 -9.95 -2.01
N CYS A 64 2.81 -9.66 -2.89
CA CYS A 64 2.62 -10.41 -4.12
C CYS A 64 3.85 -10.32 -5.02
N LEU A 65 4.38 -9.10 -5.22
CA LEU A 65 5.55 -8.86 -6.05
C LEU A 65 6.80 -9.56 -5.48
N ASP A 66 6.99 -9.55 -4.16
CA ASP A 66 8.07 -10.28 -3.49
C ASP A 66 7.98 -11.79 -3.78
N ARG A 67 6.77 -12.37 -3.72
CA ARG A 67 6.54 -13.79 -4.07
C ARG A 67 6.84 -14.09 -5.53
N VAL A 68 6.44 -13.19 -6.45
CA VAL A 68 6.75 -13.33 -7.89
C VAL A 68 8.26 -13.32 -8.10
N GLU A 69 8.96 -12.36 -7.50
CA GLU A 69 10.40 -12.25 -7.63
C GLU A 69 11.11 -13.50 -7.11
N ALA A 70 10.73 -13.98 -5.92
CA ALA A 70 11.28 -15.20 -5.35
C ALA A 70 11.07 -16.41 -6.27
N ARG A 71 9.88 -16.56 -6.86
CA ARG A 71 9.58 -17.65 -7.80
C ARG A 71 10.44 -17.57 -9.06
N ILE A 72 10.62 -16.37 -9.64
CA ILE A 72 11.48 -16.18 -10.81
C ILE A 72 12.93 -16.56 -10.46
N TRP A 73 13.42 -16.15 -9.30
CA TRP A 73 14.75 -16.55 -8.83
C TRP A 73 14.88 -18.07 -8.74
N THR A 74 13.97 -18.74 -8.04
CA THR A 74 14.00 -20.20 -7.87
C THR A 74 13.99 -20.91 -9.23
N GLU A 75 13.05 -20.57 -10.11
CA GLU A 75 12.92 -21.24 -11.41
C GLU A 75 14.15 -21.04 -12.32
N GLU A 76 14.79 -19.86 -12.29
CA GLU A 76 15.95 -19.62 -13.14
C GLU A 76 17.25 -20.15 -12.55
N ILE A 77 17.39 -20.21 -11.23
CA ILE A 77 18.51 -20.89 -10.56
C ILE A 77 18.45 -22.40 -10.85
N GLU A 78 17.26 -23.01 -10.75
CA GLU A 78 17.05 -24.43 -11.11
C GLU A 78 17.40 -24.69 -12.58
N LYS A 79 17.01 -23.80 -13.50
CA LYS A 79 17.37 -23.92 -14.92
C LYS A 79 18.86 -23.72 -15.19
N ALA A 80 19.58 -23.05 -14.31
CA ALA A 80 21.02 -22.82 -14.40
C ALA A 80 21.83 -23.88 -13.63
N GLU A 81 21.22 -25.00 -13.26
CA GLU A 81 21.91 -26.11 -12.61
C GLU A 81 23.12 -26.58 -13.44
N GLY A 82 24.29 -26.70 -12.79
CA GLY A 82 25.56 -27.01 -13.44
C GLY A 82 26.35 -25.80 -13.95
N SER A 83 25.76 -24.60 -13.92
CA SER A 83 26.50 -23.36 -14.16
C SER A 83 27.46 -23.06 -13.00
N PRO A 84 28.69 -22.56 -13.24
CA PRO A 84 29.55 -22.05 -12.18
C PRO A 84 29.00 -20.76 -11.55
N TYR A 85 28.05 -20.08 -12.21
CA TYR A 85 27.48 -18.80 -11.78
C TYR A 85 25.95 -18.74 -11.96
N PRO A 86 25.18 -19.62 -11.31
CA PRO A 86 23.74 -19.76 -11.57
C PRO A 86 22.96 -18.47 -11.26
N LEU A 87 23.33 -17.73 -10.23
CA LEU A 87 22.72 -16.44 -9.89
C LEU A 87 23.00 -15.36 -10.95
N GLY A 88 24.23 -15.28 -11.45
CA GLY A 88 24.60 -14.32 -12.49
C GLY A 88 23.89 -14.62 -13.81
N GLU A 89 23.76 -15.89 -14.15
CA GLU A 89 23.03 -16.33 -15.34
C GLU A 89 21.53 -16.04 -15.23
N ALA A 90 20.91 -16.38 -14.10
CA ALA A 90 19.51 -16.05 -13.80
C ALA A 90 19.27 -14.54 -13.89
N TRP A 91 20.16 -13.72 -13.30
CA TRP A 91 20.08 -12.26 -13.39
C TRP A 91 20.17 -11.76 -14.84
N CYS A 92 21.19 -12.16 -15.59
CA CYS A 92 21.38 -11.73 -16.97
C CYS A 92 20.18 -12.10 -17.86
N LYS A 93 19.54 -13.24 -17.58
CA LYS A 93 18.39 -13.73 -18.34
C LYS A 93 17.06 -13.03 -18.00
N ARG A 94 16.90 -12.56 -16.75
CA ARG A 94 15.64 -11.98 -16.24
C ARG A 94 15.75 -10.55 -15.72
N SER A 95 16.86 -9.86 -15.98
CA SER A 95 17.10 -8.49 -15.52
C SER A 95 15.95 -7.53 -15.86
N ASP A 96 15.39 -7.64 -17.07
CA ASP A 96 14.22 -6.84 -17.48
C ASP A 96 12.97 -7.12 -16.62
N ASP A 97 12.75 -8.38 -16.21
CA ASP A 97 11.63 -8.79 -15.38
C ASP A 97 11.82 -8.26 -13.94
N PHE A 98 13.01 -8.40 -13.37
CA PHE A 98 13.35 -7.82 -12.06
C PHE A 98 13.21 -6.30 -12.05
N MET A 99 13.69 -5.60 -13.08
CA MET A 99 13.55 -4.15 -13.20
C MET A 99 12.09 -3.70 -13.35
N ARG A 100 11.19 -4.54 -13.86
CA ARG A 100 9.74 -4.25 -13.92
C ARG A 100 9.09 -4.45 -12.56
N ILE A 101 9.44 -5.54 -11.87
CA ILE A 101 8.96 -5.81 -10.51
C ILE A 101 9.36 -4.68 -9.58
N GLN A 102 10.65 -4.30 -9.58
CA GLN A 102 11.14 -3.18 -8.78
C GLN A 102 10.36 -1.88 -9.06
N ARG A 103 10.11 -1.55 -10.33
CA ARG A 103 9.32 -0.35 -10.68
C ARG A 103 7.89 -0.40 -10.14
N ARG A 104 7.25 -1.57 -10.15
CA ARG A 104 5.90 -1.77 -9.58
C ARG A 104 5.93 -1.72 -8.05
N MET A 105 6.97 -2.24 -7.41
CA MET A 105 7.19 -2.15 -5.97
C MET A 105 7.38 -0.69 -5.54
N ASP A 106 8.25 0.05 -6.22
CA ASP A 106 8.50 1.47 -5.93
C ASP A 106 7.21 2.30 -6.09
N MET A 107 6.39 1.97 -7.09
CA MET A 107 5.09 2.61 -7.29
C MET A 107 4.16 2.29 -6.13
N ALA A 108 4.02 1.02 -5.74
CA ALA A 108 3.17 0.60 -4.62
C ALA A 108 3.63 1.27 -3.31
N GLN A 109 4.93 1.34 -3.07
CA GLN A 109 5.51 1.99 -1.88
C GLN A 109 5.23 3.50 -1.85
N ARG A 110 5.41 4.20 -2.98
CA ARG A 110 5.06 5.63 -3.07
C ARG A 110 3.56 5.85 -2.83
N SER A 111 2.72 5.02 -3.43
CA SER A 111 1.27 5.08 -3.23
C SER A 111 0.89 4.81 -1.77
N TYR A 112 1.52 3.82 -1.13
CA TYR A 112 1.33 3.50 0.28
C TYR A 112 1.61 4.70 1.17
N TYR A 113 2.78 5.35 1.03
CA TYR A 113 3.12 6.51 1.86
C TYR A 113 2.18 7.70 1.61
N LYS A 114 1.75 7.94 0.36
CA LYS A 114 0.77 8.99 0.05
C LYS A 114 -0.61 8.70 0.65
N THR A 115 -1.04 7.45 0.63
CA THR A 115 -2.28 7.01 1.28
C THR A 115 -2.15 7.15 2.81
N LEU A 116 -0.98 6.85 3.38
CA LEU A 116 -0.72 6.98 4.81
C LEU A 116 -0.76 8.45 5.26
N GLU A 117 -0.18 9.36 4.47
CA GLU A 117 -0.29 10.80 4.71
C GLU A 117 -1.75 11.26 4.67
N THR A 118 -2.53 10.74 3.72
CA THR A 118 -3.98 11.02 3.62
C THR A 118 -4.72 10.54 4.86
N TRP A 119 -4.40 9.34 5.36
CA TRP A 119 -4.95 8.79 6.61
C TRP A 119 -4.66 9.70 7.80
N GLU A 120 -3.39 10.08 7.99
CA GLU A 120 -2.99 10.96 9.08
C GLU A 120 -3.71 12.32 9.01
N ARG A 121 -3.88 12.87 7.81
CA ARG A 121 -4.58 14.13 7.61
C ARG A 121 -6.05 14.03 8.02
N LEU A 122 -6.75 12.97 7.60
CA LEU A 122 -8.14 12.73 7.99
C LEU A 122 -8.28 12.58 9.51
N ARG A 123 -7.40 11.79 10.13
CA ARG A 123 -7.38 11.59 11.58
C ARG A 123 -7.10 12.89 12.35
N LYS A 124 -6.16 13.71 11.87
CA LYS A 124 -5.85 15.04 12.46
C LYS A 124 -7.06 15.98 12.34
N ALA A 125 -7.69 16.06 11.17
CA ALA A 125 -8.88 16.88 10.96
C ALA A 125 -10.04 16.47 11.88
N ARG A 126 -10.29 15.17 12.03
CA ARG A 126 -11.29 14.64 12.97
C ARG A 126 -10.98 15.00 14.42
N LYS A 127 -9.72 14.86 14.85
CA LYS A 127 -9.30 15.22 16.21
C LYS A 127 -9.47 16.72 16.47
N ALA A 128 -9.17 17.57 15.49
CA ALA A 128 -9.39 19.01 15.58
C ALA A 128 -10.88 19.36 15.72
N ALA A 129 -11.74 18.74 14.92
CA ALA A 129 -13.19 18.94 14.99
C ALA A 129 -13.82 18.51 16.32
N ARG A 130 -13.22 17.50 16.99
CA ARG A 130 -13.65 17.05 18.33
C ARG A 130 -13.19 17.94 19.49
N ARG A 131 -12.24 18.86 19.27
CA ARG A 131 -11.77 19.74 20.35
C ARG A 131 -12.85 20.79 20.61
N PRO A 132 -13.42 20.87 21.82
CA PRO A 132 -14.46 21.86 22.09
C PRO A 132 -13.91 23.26 21.82
N ALA A 133 -14.69 24.06 21.09
CA ALA A 133 -14.36 25.47 20.89
C ALA A 133 -14.22 26.13 22.27
N LYS A 134 -13.11 26.83 22.50
CA LYS A 134 -12.95 27.65 23.70
C LYS A 134 -14.13 28.64 23.70
N PRO A 135 -14.98 28.69 24.73
CA PRO A 135 -16.13 29.57 24.71
C PRO A 135 -15.62 31.01 24.54
N ALA A 136 -16.17 31.71 23.54
CA ALA A 136 -15.79 33.09 23.19
C ALA A 136 -16.08 34.09 24.32
N PHE A 137 -16.84 33.65 25.33
CA PHE A 137 -17.22 34.43 26.48
C PHE A 137 -17.19 33.55 27.73
N ASN A 138 -16.40 33.95 28.72
CA ASN A 138 -16.37 33.33 30.03
C ASN A 138 -17.11 34.24 31.02
N LEU A 139 -18.24 33.78 31.55
CA LEU A 139 -18.99 34.53 32.56
C LEU A 139 -18.15 34.85 33.81
N ALA A 140 -17.11 34.06 34.09
CA ALA A 140 -16.20 34.30 35.21
C ALA A 140 -15.27 35.52 34.99
N ASP A 141 -15.14 36.01 33.75
CA ASP A 141 -14.33 37.18 33.40
C ASP A 141 -15.14 38.48 33.45
N LEU A 142 -16.45 38.40 33.72
CA LEU A 142 -17.27 39.60 33.95
C LEU A 142 -16.87 40.25 35.28
N PRO A 143 -16.59 41.56 35.31
CA PRO A 143 -16.35 42.26 36.58
C PRO A 143 -17.58 42.15 37.46
N ASN A 144 -17.37 41.72 38.71
CA ASN A 144 -18.41 41.56 39.73
C ASN A 144 -19.30 42.82 39.77
N ALA A 145 -20.62 42.64 39.60
CA ALA A 145 -21.63 43.69 39.55
C ALA A 145 -21.70 44.60 40.79
N SER A 146 -20.88 44.32 41.82
CA SER A 146 -20.68 45.15 43.01
C SER A 146 -20.08 46.54 42.72
N ARG A 147 -19.59 46.82 41.50
CA ARG A 147 -19.00 48.12 41.14
C ARG A 147 -20.01 49.22 40.77
N TRP A 148 -21.31 48.90 40.72
CA TRP A 148 -22.38 49.83 40.31
C TRP A 148 -23.46 50.06 41.37
N ARG A 149 -23.15 49.88 42.66
CA ARG A 149 -23.95 50.50 43.72
C ARG A 149 -23.33 51.86 44.04
N MET A 150 -24.06 52.92 43.70
CA MET A 150 -23.76 54.32 44.05
C MET A 150 -23.64 54.50 45.57
#